data_AF-A0AAN8EEV2-F1
#
_entry.id   AF-A0AAN8EEV2-F1
#
_cell.length_a   1.000
_cell.length_b   1.000
_cell.length_c   1.000
_cell.angle_alpha   90.00
_cell.angle_beta   90.00
_cell.angle_gamma   90.00
#
_symmetry.space_group_name_H-M   'P 1'
#
loop_
_entity.id
_entity.type
_entity.pdbx_description
1 polymer ?
#
loop_
_entity_poly.entity_id
_entity_poly.type
_entity_poly.pdbx_seq_one_letter_code
_entity_poly.pdbx_strand_id
1 'polypeptide(L)'
;MQKRRWTEPRSLELQCWIKFIQRRSNVFPSAAPPLRPPPSKSDLFARVVNIRHLGVHRRVLDFPTILRYLDAAHAFAVLHRDPEVSGRIAHIAHNLQEVYDDVVVQQGGLKDKMQLKLDEICLQQAALEEQTKIEADRLNQQLLADAGTKVDQLLGGRRPPQAVRKESPFADWSDIDDILLEAASRMVLGSTLPRTASYC
;
A
#
# COMPACT_ATOMS: atom_id res chain seq x y z
N MET A 1 -17.21 2.33 -30.75
CA MET A 1 -17.86 1.48 -29.71
C MET A 1 -18.60 0.33 -30.39
N GLN A 2 -18.06 -0.89 -30.34
CA GLN A 2 -18.73 -2.06 -30.91
C GLN A 2 -19.98 -2.40 -30.09
N LYS A 3 -21.15 -2.38 -30.74
CA LYS A 3 -22.42 -2.86 -30.18
C LYS A 3 -22.28 -4.36 -29.91
N ARG A 4 -22.09 -4.77 -28.66
CA ARG A 4 -22.15 -6.18 -28.25
C ARG A 4 -23.53 -6.72 -28.63
N ARG A 5 -23.57 -7.56 -29.67
CA ARG A 5 -24.82 -8.17 -30.16
C ARG A 5 -25.15 -9.35 -29.26
N TRP A 6 -26.42 -9.45 -28.89
CA TRP A 6 -26.99 -10.53 -28.10
C TRP A 6 -27.05 -11.78 -28.99
N THR A 7 -26.18 -12.75 -28.75
CA THR A 7 -26.10 -13.98 -29.57
C THR A 7 -26.88 -15.15 -28.97
N GLU A 8 -27.31 -15.03 -27.71
CA GLU A 8 -28.00 -16.13 -27.02
C GLU A 8 -29.53 -16.04 -27.23
N PRO A 9 -30.20 -17.11 -27.69
CA PRO A 9 -31.63 -17.11 -28.04
C PRO A 9 -32.55 -16.62 -26.91
N ARG A 10 -32.25 -17.05 -25.68
CA ARG A 10 -33.01 -16.69 -24.47
C ARG A 10 -32.88 -15.20 -24.11
N SER A 11 -31.78 -14.57 -24.49
CA SER A 11 -31.52 -13.16 -24.25
C SER A 11 -32.15 -12.27 -25.35
N LEU A 12 -32.21 -12.78 -26.58
CA LEU A 12 -32.94 -12.15 -27.69
C LEU A 12 -34.45 -12.11 -27.44
N GLU A 13 -35.03 -13.21 -26.94
CA GLU A 13 -36.45 -13.30 -26.61
C GLU A 13 -36.83 -12.24 -25.56
N LEU A 14 -36.05 -12.12 -24.48
CA LEU A 14 -36.30 -11.11 -23.46
C LEU A 14 -36.22 -9.70 -24.06
N GLN A 15 -35.21 -9.42 -24.88
CA GLN A 15 -35.08 -8.10 -25.51
C GLN A 15 -36.25 -7.77 -26.44
N CYS A 16 -36.84 -8.77 -27.10
CA CYS A 16 -38.10 -8.63 -27.83
C CYS A 16 -39.27 -8.32 -26.89
N TRP A 17 -39.39 -9.03 -25.77
CA TRP A 17 -40.39 -8.76 -24.73
C TRP A 17 -40.28 -7.34 -24.15
N ILE A 18 -39.06 -6.86 -23.92
CA ILE A 18 -38.84 -5.50 -23.40
C ILE A 18 -39.25 -4.44 -24.41
N LYS A 19 -38.85 -4.61 -25.68
CA LYS A 19 -39.30 -3.71 -26.75
C LYS A 19 -40.82 -3.72 -26.89
N PHE A 20 -41.44 -4.88 -26.72
CA PHE A 20 -42.89 -5.04 -26.72
C PHE A 20 -43.56 -4.33 -25.55
N ILE A 21 -43.06 -4.54 -24.32
CA ILE A 21 -43.56 -3.93 -23.08
C ILE A 21 -43.38 -2.41 -23.11
N GLN A 22 -42.22 -1.90 -23.57
CA GLN A 22 -41.96 -0.46 -23.73
C GLN A 22 -42.94 0.19 -24.71
N ARG A 23 -43.22 -0.46 -25.85
CA ARG A 23 -44.19 -0.01 -26.85
C ARG A 23 -45.63 0.00 -26.32
N ARG A 24 -45.94 -0.82 -25.31
CA ARG A 24 -47.24 -0.92 -24.65
C ARG A 24 -47.24 -0.34 -23.23
N SER A 25 -46.32 0.59 -22.94
CA SER A 25 -46.17 1.20 -21.61
C SER A 25 -47.43 1.92 -21.10
N ASN A 26 -48.32 2.32 -22.03
CA ASN A 26 -49.64 2.90 -21.79
C ASN A 26 -50.69 1.91 -21.27
N VAL A 27 -50.49 0.60 -21.45
CA VAL A 27 -51.38 -0.45 -20.93
C VAL A 27 -51.17 -0.66 -19.43
N PHE A 28 -49.99 -0.28 -18.92
CA PHE A 28 -49.70 -0.36 -17.49
C PHE A 28 -50.33 0.80 -16.73
N PRO A 29 -50.87 0.56 -15.52
CA PRO A 29 -51.42 1.61 -14.67
C PRO A 29 -50.48 2.82 -14.57
N SER A 30 -51.04 4.03 -14.52
CA SER A 30 -50.26 5.25 -14.30
C SER A 30 -49.81 5.41 -12.84
N ALA A 31 -50.19 4.48 -11.97
CA ALA A 31 -49.74 4.43 -10.59
C ALA A 31 -48.21 4.43 -10.56
N ALA A 32 -47.63 5.32 -9.74
CA ALA A 32 -46.20 5.38 -9.55
C ALA A 32 -45.71 4.02 -9.02
N PRO A 33 -44.57 3.50 -9.52
CA PRO A 33 -43.91 2.37 -8.88
C PRO A 33 -43.69 2.67 -7.40
N PRO A 34 -43.77 1.69 -6.49
CA PRO A 34 -43.65 1.91 -5.04
C PRO A 34 -42.26 2.39 -4.56
N LEU A 35 -41.36 2.75 -5.47
CA LEU A 35 -39.97 3.15 -5.19
C LEU A 35 -39.87 4.67 -5.03
N ARG A 36 -38.92 5.14 -4.20
CA ARG A 36 -38.62 6.57 -4.00
C ARG A 36 -37.15 6.89 -4.33
N PRO A 37 -36.87 7.84 -5.24
CA PRO A 37 -37.81 8.44 -6.19
C PRO A 37 -38.35 7.38 -7.17
N PRO A 38 -39.59 7.52 -7.66
CA PRO A 38 -40.18 6.54 -8.57
C PRO A 38 -39.38 6.54 -9.88
N PRO A 39 -38.77 5.40 -10.27
CA PRO A 39 -38.07 5.32 -11.55
C PRO A 39 -39.09 5.47 -12.67
N SER A 40 -38.65 6.06 -13.78
CA SER A 40 -39.47 6.03 -15.00
C SER A 40 -39.79 4.58 -15.38
N LYS A 41 -40.94 4.31 -16.01
CA LYS A 41 -41.28 2.95 -16.49
C LYS A 41 -40.17 2.38 -17.38
N SER A 42 -39.52 3.23 -18.19
CA SER A 42 -38.38 2.85 -19.03
C SER A 42 -37.18 2.38 -18.22
N ASP A 43 -36.82 3.12 -17.16
CA ASP A 43 -35.72 2.75 -16.25
C ASP A 43 -36.04 1.47 -15.47
N LEU A 44 -37.28 1.32 -14.99
CA LEU A 44 -37.75 0.10 -14.34
C LEU A 44 -37.57 -1.12 -15.25
N PHE A 45 -38.07 -1.04 -16.48
CA PHE A 45 -37.93 -2.13 -17.44
C PHE A 45 -36.46 -2.40 -17.77
N ALA A 46 -35.66 -1.34 -18.03
CA ALA A 46 -34.23 -1.44 -18.27
C ALA A 46 -33.49 -2.21 -17.16
N ARG A 47 -33.81 -1.92 -15.90
CA ARG A 47 -33.24 -2.61 -14.74
C ARG A 47 -33.60 -4.09 -14.72
N VAL A 48 -34.85 -4.45 -14.97
CA VAL A 48 -35.29 -5.86 -15.04
C VAL A 48 -34.57 -6.63 -16.15
N VAL A 49 -34.31 -5.99 -17.31
CA VAL A 49 -33.49 -6.59 -18.39
C VAL A 49 -32.10 -6.95 -17.90
N ASN A 50 -31.50 -5.98 -17.21
CA ASN A 50 -30.12 -6.04 -16.81
C ASN A 50 -29.90 -7.17 -15.81
N ILE A 51 -30.87 -7.46 -14.94
CA ILE A 51 -30.80 -8.62 -14.01
C ILE A 51 -30.50 -9.91 -14.78
N ARG A 52 -31.27 -10.20 -15.83
CA ARG A 52 -31.07 -11.43 -16.63
C ARG A 52 -29.74 -11.40 -17.38
N HIS A 53 -29.37 -10.27 -17.98
CA HIS A 53 -28.10 -10.13 -18.68
C HIS A 53 -26.90 -10.38 -17.75
N LEU A 54 -26.93 -9.80 -16.56
CA LEU A 54 -25.88 -9.95 -15.56
C LEU A 54 -25.82 -11.37 -15.02
N GLY A 55 -26.99 -11.99 -14.79
CA GLY A 55 -27.09 -13.39 -14.37
C GLY A 55 -26.54 -14.37 -15.41
N VAL A 56 -26.90 -14.20 -16.69
CA VAL A 56 -26.38 -15.02 -17.81
C VAL A 56 -24.85 -14.94 -17.89
N HIS A 57 -24.30 -13.74 -17.73
CA HIS A 57 -22.85 -13.54 -17.78
C HIS A 57 -22.14 -13.75 -16.44
N ARG A 58 -22.85 -14.22 -15.40
CA ARG A 58 -22.32 -14.45 -14.04
C ARG A 58 -21.43 -13.30 -13.56
N ARG A 59 -21.84 -12.06 -13.84
CA ARG A 59 -21.02 -10.90 -13.46
C ARG A 59 -21.07 -10.72 -11.95
N VAL A 60 -19.91 -10.44 -11.36
CA VAL A 60 -19.83 -9.99 -9.98
C VAL A 60 -20.52 -8.64 -9.87
N LEU A 61 -21.45 -8.54 -8.92
CA LEU A 61 -22.19 -7.32 -8.63
C LEU A 61 -21.95 -6.91 -7.18
N ASP A 62 -21.91 -5.62 -6.94
CA ASP A 62 -21.94 -5.04 -5.61
C ASP A 62 -23.35 -5.16 -5.00
N PHE A 63 -23.38 -5.32 -3.68
CA PHE A 63 -24.61 -5.50 -2.93
C PHE A 63 -25.67 -4.40 -3.17
N PRO A 64 -25.33 -3.10 -3.17
CA PRO A 64 -26.30 -2.03 -3.45
C PRO A 64 -26.95 -2.16 -4.83
N THR A 65 -26.21 -2.63 -5.83
CA THR A 65 -26.74 -2.86 -7.17
C THR A 65 -27.71 -4.03 -7.20
N ILE A 66 -27.43 -5.11 -6.46
CA ILE A 66 -28.35 -6.26 -6.34
C ILE A 66 -29.67 -5.82 -5.69
N LEU A 67 -29.61 -5.04 -4.61
CA LEU A 67 -30.83 -4.50 -3.98
C LEU A 67 -31.64 -3.63 -4.93
N ARG A 68 -30.99 -2.70 -5.65
CA ARG A 68 -31.65 -1.84 -6.66
C ARG A 68 -32.36 -2.64 -7.74
N TYR A 69 -31.86 -3.83 -8.06
CA TYR A 69 -32.46 -4.73 -9.02
C TYR A 69 -33.66 -5.48 -8.43
N LEU A 70 -33.55 -5.98 -7.21
CA LEU A 70 -34.66 -6.63 -6.51
C LEU A 70 -35.81 -5.64 -6.28
N ASP A 71 -35.51 -4.39 -5.93
CA ASP A 71 -36.47 -3.29 -5.83
C ASP A 71 -37.22 -3.05 -7.14
N ALA A 72 -36.50 -3.02 -8.25
CA ALA A 72 -37.10 -2.87 -9.58
C ALA A 72 -37.98 -4.08 -9.96
N ALA A 73 -37.54 -5.30 -9.64
CA ALA A 73 -38.30 -6.51 -9.88
C ALA A 73 -39.58 -6.55 -9.02
N HIS A 74 -39.48 -6.16 -7.75
CA HIS A 74 -40.61 -6.04 -6.83
C HIS A 74 -41.63 -5.02 -7.33
N ALA A 75 -41.18 -3.82 -7.70
CA ALA A 75 -42.03 -2.78 -8.25
C ALA A 75 -42.70 -3.19 -9.57
N PHE A 76 -42.01 -3.96 -10.40
CA PHE A 76 -42.57 -4.54 -11.61
C PHE A 76 -43.66 -5.59 -11.31
N ALA A 77 -43.43 -6.49 -10.34
CA ALA A 77 -44.44 -7.47 -9.90
C ALA A 77 -45.70 -6.79 -9.32
N VAL A 78 -45.53 -5.74 -8.53
CA VAL A 78 -46.63 -4.92 -8.01
C VAL A 78 -47.42 -4.26 -9.14
N LEU A 79 -46.73 -3.71 -10.16
CA LEU A 79 -47.38 -3.12 -11.33
C LEU A 79 -48.22 -4.15 -12.12
N HIS A 80 -47.75 -5.40 -12.15
CA HIS A 80 -48.46 -6.54 -12.74
C HIS A 80 -49.56 -7.13 -11.85
N ARG A 81 -49.74 -6.62 -10.62
CA ARG A 81 -50.69 -7.13 -9.63
C ARG A 81 -50.47 -8.61 -9.30
N ASP A 82 -49.21 -9.02 -9.23
CA ASP A 82 -48.81 -10.38 -8.83
C ASP A 82 -48.27 -10.37 -7.38
N PRO A 83 -49.14 -10.58 -6.38
CA PRO A 83 -48.75 -10.50 -4.96
C PRO A 83 -47.85 -11.66 -4.52
N GLU A 84 -47.94 -12.82 -5.17
CA GLU A 84 -47.14 -14.00 -4.84
C GLU A 84 -45.68 -13.79 -5.28
N VAL A 85 -45.48 -13.30 -6.51
CA VAL A 85 -44.13 -12.98 -7.00
C VAL A 85 -43.56 -11.78 -6.26
N SER A 86 -44.35 -10.73 -5.99
CA SER A 86 -43.86 -9.59 -5.23
C SER A 86 -43.44 -10.01 -3.81
N GLY A 87 -44.24 -10.83 -3.13
CA GLY A 87 -43.92 -11.35 -1.80
C GLY A 87 -42.62 -12.15 -1.78
N ARG A 88 -42.41 -13.03 -2.76
CA ARG A 88 -41.15 -13.79 -2.90
C ARG A 88 -39.94 -12.89 -3.12
N ILE A 89 -40.06 -11.87 -3.98
CA ILE A 89 -38.94 -10.94 -4.25
C ILE A 89 -38.62 -10.12 -3.00
N ALA A 90 -39.64 -9.65 -2.28
CA ALA A 90 -39.45 -8.91 -1.03
C ALA A 90 -38.76 -9.78 0.04
N HIS A 91 -39.15 -11.06 0.15
CA HIS A 91 -38.50 -12.00 1.06
C HIS A 91 -37.03 -12.25 0.68
N ILE A 92 -36.71 -12.42 -0.61
CA ILE A 92 -35.33 -12.56 -1.08
C ILE A 92 -34.51 -11.30 -0.74
N ALA A 93 -35.06 -10.11 -0.96
CA ALA A 93 -34.38 -8.85 -0.65
C ALA A 93 -34.10 -8.72 0.85
N HIS A 94 -35.06 -9.10 1.69
CA HIS A 94 -34.91 -9.09 3.14
C HIS A 94 -33.81 -10.06 3.62
N ASN A 95 -33.88 -11.33 3.21
CA ASN A 95 -32.88 -12.33 3.61
C ASN A 95 -31.47 -11.93 3.13
N LEU A 96 -31.37 -11.35 1.92
CA LEU A 96 -30.09 -10.90 1.39
C LEU A 96 -29.53 -9.73 2.21
N GLN A 97 -30.39 -8.82 2.68
CA GLN A 97 -30.00 -7.73 3.58
C GLN A 97 -29.48 -8.26 4.92
N GLU A 98 -30.18 -9.21 5.54
CA GLU A 98 -29.74 -9.82 6.81
C GLU A 98 -28.36 -10.48 6.65
N VAL A 99 -28.17 -11.28 5.61
CA VAL A 99 -26.88 -11.94 5.34
C VAL A 99 -25.78 -10.90 5.11
N TYR A 100 -26.08 -9.81 4.41
CA TYR A 100 -25.11 -8.74 4.18
C TYR A 100 -24.72 -8.04 5.48
N ASP A 101 -25.69 -7.69 6.33
CA ASP A 101 -25.46 -7.03 7.60
C ASP A 101 -24.60 -7.91 8.52
N ASP A 102 -24.89 -9.21 8.58
CA ASP A 102 -24.08 -10.21 9.31
C ASP A 102 -22.63 -10.24 8.80
N VAL A 103 -22.43 -10.27 7.48
CA VAL A 103 -21.09 -10.27 6.88
C VAL A 103 -20.34 -8.98 7.19
N VAL A 104 -21.00 -7.81 7.14
CA VAL A 104 -20.37 -6.53 7.48
C VAL A 104 -19.93 -6.51 8.94
N VAL A 105 -20.78 -6.99 9.87
CA VAL A 105 -20.43 -7.08 11.29
C VAL A 105 -19.24 -8.01 11.50
N GLN A 106 -19.25 -9.19 10.89
CA GLN A 106 -18.15 -10.15 10.99
C GLN A 106 -16.84 -9.59 10.42
N GLN A 107 -16.90 -8.89 9.29
CA GLN A 107 -15.75 -8.24 8.68
C GLN A 107 -15.16 -7.18 9.61
N GLY A 108 -16.00 -6.34 10.22
CA GLY A 108 -15.59 -5.35 11.21
C GLY A 108 -14.88 -5.99 12.39
N GLY A 109 -15.51 -7.00 13.02
CA GLY A 109 -14.92 -7.71 14.15
C GLY A 109 -13.60 -8.42 13.81
N LEU A 110 -13.44 -8.93 12.58
CA LEU A 110 -12.17 -9.52 12.14
C LEU A 110 -11.09 -8.45 11.96
N LYS A 111 -11.44 -7.29 11.38
CA LYS A 111 -10.53 -6.16 11.21
C LYS A 111 -10.01 -5.68 12.57
N ASP A 112 -10.90 -5.56 13.56
CA ASP A 112 -10.53 -5.12 14.91
C ASP A 112 -9.59 -6.12 15.57
N LYS A 113 -9.88 -7.43 15.47
CA LYS A 113 -8.98 -8.49 15.97
C LYS A 113 -7.60 -8.45 15.32
N MET A 114 -7.56 -8.22 14.00
CA MET A 114 -6.31 -8.10 13.26
C MET A 114 -5.52 -6.88 13.71
N GLN A 115 -6.19 -5.74 13.92
CA GLN A 115 -5.56 -4.53 14.43
C GLN A 115 -4.96 -4.76 15.83
N LEU A 116 -5.72 -5.35 16.75
CA LEU A 116 -5.23 -5.68 18.09
C LEU A 116 -3.98 -6.58 18.05
N LYS A 117 -3.96 -7.55 17.12
CA LYS A 117 -2.80 -8.42 16.94
C LYS A 117 -1.58 -7.69 16.38
N LEU A 118 -1.78 -6.76 15.46
CA LEU A 118 -0.70 -5.91 14.97
C LEU A 118 -0.14 -5.01 16.07
N ASP A 119 -1.02 -4.41 16.88
CA ASP A 119 -0.61 -3.57 18.00
C ASP A 119 0.19 -4.38 19.05
N GLU A 120 -0.25 -5.61 19.34
CA GLU A 120 0.48 -6.54 20.21
C GLU A 120 1.88 -6.88 19.67
N ILE A 121 1.99 -7.16 18.38
CA ILE A 121 3.28 -7.43 17.72
C ILE A 121 4.21 -6.20 17.82
N CYS A 122 3.69 -5.00 17.56
CA CYS A 122 4.47 -3.77 17.67
C CYS A 122 5.01 -3.56 19.10
N LEU A 123 4.19 -3.83 20.11
CA LEU A 123 4.62 -3.76 21.51
C LEU A 123 5.72 -4.79 21.83
N GLN A 124 5.56 -6.02 21.36
CA GLN A 124 6.56 -7.07 21.54
C GLN A 124 7.88 -6.74 20.84
N GLN A 125 7.82 -6.17 19.64
CA GLN A 125 9.01 -5.73 18.90
C GLN A 125 9.73 -4.61 19.63
N ALA A 126 9.02 -3.59 20.12
CA ALA A 126 9.62 -2.50 20.88
C ALA A 126 10.29 -3.01 22.18
N ALA A 127 9.65 -3.96 22.88
CA ALA A 127 10.22 -4.58 24.07
C ALA A 127 11.49 -5.39 23.74
N LEU A 128 11.48 -6.14 22.63
CA LEU A 128 12.64 -6.91 22.19
C LEU A 128 13.80 -5.99 21.78
N GLU A 129 13.52 -4.91 21.04
CA GLU A 129 14.52 -3.92 20.65
C GLU A 129 15.21 -3.32 21.88
N GLU A 130 14.43 -2.89 22.88
CA GLU A 130 14.99 -2.35 24.12
C GLU A 130 15.83 -3.39 24.86
N GLN A 131 15.36 -4.64 24.96
CA GLN A 131 16.11 -5.71 25.59
C GLN A 131 17.43 -6.00 24.85
N THR A 132 17.42 -6.02 23.52
CA THR A 132 18.64 -6.24 22.72
C THR A 132 19.63 -5.11 22.88
N LYS A 133 19.17 -3.86 23.01
CA LYS A 133 20.02 -2.70 23.28
C LYS A 133 20.69 -2.80 24.64
N ILE A 134 19.92 -3.12 25.69
CA ILE A 134 20.46 -3.32 27.04
C ILE A 134 21.53 -4.43 27.05
N GLU A 135 21.27 -5.56 26.38
CA GLU A 135 22.25 -6.66 26.33
C GLU A 135 23.49 -6.27 25.53
N ALA A 136 23.34 -5.55 24.42
CA ALA A 136 24.47 -5.04 23.64
C ALA A 136 25.35 -4.08 24.46
N ASP A 137 24.73 -3.16 25.21
CA ASP A 137 25.45 -2.23 26.10
C ASP A 137 26.19 -2.97 27.21
N ARG A 138 25.55 -3.99 27.82
CA ARG A 138 26.16 -4.85 28.84
C ARG A 138 27.39 -5.58 28.31
N LEU A 139 27.27 -6.17 27.11
CA LEU A 139 28.34 -6.94 26.49
C LEU A 139 29.51 -6.03 26.08
N ASN A 140 29.21 -4.82 25.61
CA ASN A 140 30.23 -3.81 25.31
C ASN A 140 30.99 -3.36 26.56
N GLN A 141 30.29 -3.14 27.68
CA GLN A 141 30.92 -2.82 28.97
C GLN A 141 31.85 -3.94 29.46
N GLN A 142 31.43 -5.21 29.33
CA GLN A 142 32.27 -6.36 29.66
C GLN A 142 33.54 -6.41 28.80
N LEU A 143 33.40 -6.25 27.48
CA LEU A 143 34.56 -6.24 26.57
C LEU A 143 35.55 -5.12 26.90
N LEU A 144 35.06 -3.93 27.25
CA LEU A 144 35.90 -2.82 27.68
C LEU A 144 36.64 -3.11 28.99
N ALA A 145 35.96 -3.72 29.97
CA ALA A 145 36.58 -4.11 31.24
C ALA A 145 37.67 -5.18 31.06
N ASP A 146 37.40 -6.20 30.24
CA ASP A 146 38.34 -7.29 29.90
C ASP A 146 39.56 -6.76 29.13
N ALA A 147 39.33 -5.80 28.21
CA ALA A 147 40.41 -5.13 27.49
C ALA A 147 41.29 -4.32 28.44
N GLY A 148 40.69 -3.57 29.37
CA GLY A 148 41.40 -2.82 30.41
C GLY A 148 42.29 -3.71 31.27
N THR A 149 41.74 -4.84 31.76
CA THR A 149 42.53 -5.81 32.56
C THR A 149 43.68 -6.41 31.77
N LYS A 150 43.50 -6.71 30.47
CA LYS A 150 44.59 -7.17 29.60
C LYS A 150 45.68 -6.12 29.43
N VAL A 151 45.33 -4.86 29.24
CA VAL A 151 46.30 -3.76 29.14
C VAL A 151 47.08 -3.61 30.43
N ASP A 152 46.41 -3.63 31.58
CA ASP A 152 47.06 -3.55 32.88
C ASP A 152 48.01 -4.73 33.15
N GLN A 153 47.65 -5.95 32.72
CA GLN A 153 48.57 -7.11 32.80
C GLN A 153 49.82 -6.92 31.93
N LEU A 154 49.67 -6.40 30.71
CA LEU A 154 50.80 -6.13 29.82
C LEU A 154 51.71 -5.00 30.34
N LEU A 155 51.15 -4.01 31.03
CA LEU A 155 51.87 -2.88 31.60
C LEU A 155 52.47 -3.20 32.98
N GLY A 156 51.76 -3.95 33.83
CA GLY A 156 52.23 -4.38 35.15
C GLY A 156 53.34 -5.42 35.13
N GLY A 157 53.51 -6.14 34.00
CA GLY A 157 54.65 -7.01 33.74
C GLY A 157 55.90 -6.30 33.19
N ARG A 158 55.81 -5.01 32.82
CA ARG A 158 56.99 -4.25 32.37
C ARG A 158 57.77 -3.75 33.58
N ARG A 159 58.95 -4.33 33.79
CA ARG A 159 60.04 -3.75 34.57
C ARG A 159 60.20 -2.28 34.14
N PRO A 160 60.36 -1.32 35.07
CA PRO A 160 60.58 0.08 34.69
C PRO A 160 61.69 0.15 33.64
N PRO A 161 61.53 0.96 32.58
CA PRO A 161 62.53 1.00 31.52
C PRO A 161 63.87 1.31 32.17
N GLN A 162 64.81 0.37 32.09
CA GLN A 162 66.20 0.66 32.41
C GLN A 162 66.58 1.87 31.56
N ALA A 163 67.14 2.89 32.19
CA ALA A 163 67.60 4.09 31.51
C ALA A 163 68.58 3.67 30.41
N VAL A 164 68.07 3.58 29.19
CA VAL A 164 68.89 3.44 28.00
C VAL A 164 69.62 4.78 27.89
N ARG A 165 70.94 4.75 28.05
CA ARG A 165 71.80 5.89 27.72
C ARG A 165 71.41 6.34 26.32
N LYS A 166 70.92 7.57 26.20
CA LYS A 166 70.72 8.22 24.91
C LYS A 166 72.10 8.45 24.29
N GLU A 167 72.61 7.46 23.57
CA GLU A 167 73.50 7.77 22.46
C GLU A 167 72.61 8.31 21.36
N SER A 168 72.61 9.65 21.22
CA SER A 168 71.90 10.35 20.17
C SER A 168 72.49 9.96 18.81
N PRO A 169 71.74 9.33 17.90
CA PRO A 169 72.16 9.13 16.51
C PRO A 169 71.81 10.36 15.65
N PHE A 170 71.34 11.45 16.26
CA PHE A 170 71.05 12.67 15.53
C PHE A 170 72.36 13.39 15.24
N ALA A 171 72.85 13.18 14.02
CA ALA A 171 73.75 14.08 13.34
C ALA A 171 73.21 15.51 13.39
N ASP A 172 74.15 16.46 13.45
CA ASP A 172 73.93 17.89 13.43
C ASP A 172 73.06 18.26 12.21
N TRP A 173 71.88 18.84 12.46
CA TRP A 173 70.93 19.22 11.41
C TRP A 173 71.23 20.64 10.88
N SER A 174 72.44 21.16 11.09
CA SER A 174 72.89 22.46 10.59
C SER A 174 72.81 22.58 9.06
N ASP A 175 72.82 21.46 8.34
CA ASP A 175 72.95 21.44 6.88
C ASP A 175 71.60 21.52 6.15
N ILE A 176 70.45 21.46 6.85
CA ILE A 176 69.14 21.59 6.19
C ILE A 176 68.94 23.01 5.64
N ASP A 177 69.36 24.03 6.39
CA ASP A 177 69.11 25.42 6.01
C ASP A 177 69.90 25.79 4.73
N ASP A 178 71.10 25.25 4.56
CA ASP A 178 71.91 25.43 3.35
C ASP A 178 71.29 24.72 2.13
N ILE A 179 70.73 23.53 2.32
CA ILE A 179 70.06 22.76 1.25
C ILE A 179 68.77 23.47 0.79
N LEU A 180 68.00 24.05 1.71
CA LEU A 180 66.78 24.78 1.39
C LEU A 180 67.07 26.12 0.69
N LEU A 181 68.17 26.79 1.05
CA LEU A 181 68.59 28.05 0.44
C LEU A 181 69.13 27.85 -0.99
N GLU A 182 69.81 26.73 -1.26
CA GLU A 182 70.28 26.40 -2.61
C GLU A 182 69.13 25.97 -3.54
N ALA A 183 68.12 25.25 -3.00
CA ALA A 183 66.92 24.88 -3.76
C ALA A 183 66.07 26.10 -4.15
N ALA A 184 65.91 27.08 -3.25
CA ALA A 184 65.20 28.33 -3.52
C ALA A 184 65.91 29.16 -4.61
N SER A 185 67.24 29.21 -4.58
CA SER A 185 68.04 29.96 -5.57
C SER A 185 67.93 29.39 -6.99
N ARG A 186 67.73 28.07 -7.13
CA ARG A 186 67.56 27.42 -8.44
C ARG A 186 66.16 27.62 -9.04
N MET A 187 65.13 27.88 -8.23
CA MET A 187 63.77 28.11 -8.73
C MET A 187 63.55 29.53 -9.29
N VAL A 188 64.38 30.52 -8.93
CA VAL A 188 64.21 31.92 -9.37
C VAL A 188 64.80 32.19 -10.76
N LEU A 189 65.70 31.33 -11.26
CA LEU A 189 66.38 31.53 -12.56
C LEU A 189 65.85 30.65 -13.72
N GLY A 190 64.79 29.87 -13.50
CA GLY A 190 64.39 28.77 -14.39
C GLY A 190 63.08 28.92 -15.19
N SER A 191 62.37 30.06 -15.17
CA SER A 191 61.10 30.21 -15.90
C SER A 191 61.07 31.41 -16.84
N THR A 192 61.88 31.37 -17.90
CA THR A 192 61.61 32.11 -19.13
C THR A 192 60.75 31.23 -20.04
N LEU A 193 59.44 31.46 -20.07
CA LEU A 193 58.56 30.91 -21.10
C LEU A 193 58.42 31.92 -22.25
N PRO A 194 58.54 31.48 -23.52
CA PRO A 194 58.45 32.37 -24.67
C PRO A 194 57.00 32.77 -24.97
N ARG A 195 56.88 34.02 -25.39
CA ARG A 195 55.70 34.73 -25.90
C ARG A 195 55.36 34.24 -27.32
N THR A 196 54.13 33.78 -27.56
CA THR A 196 53.50 33.71 -28.90
C THR A 196 51.99 34.00 -28.73
N ALA A 197 51.52 35.22 -29.03
CA ALA A 197 50.83 35.62 -30.28
C ALA A 197 49.52 34.82 -30.50
N SER A 198 48.33 35.29 -30.12
CA SER A 198 47.49 36.31 -30.78
C SER A 198 47.45 36.18 -32.31
N TYR A 199 46.35 35.65 -32.86
CA TYR A 199 45.60 36.21 -34.00
C TYR A 199 44.27 35.45 -34.19
N CYS A 200 43.21 36.25 -34.39
CA CYS A 200 41.90 36.02 -35.04
C CYS A 200 41.21 34.65 -34.93
#